data_AF-A0A212LQ59-F1
#
_entry.id   AF-A0A212LQ59-F1
#
_cell.length_a   1.000
_cell.length_b   1.000
_cell.length_c   1.000
_cell.angle_alpha   90.00
_cell.angle_beta   90.00
_cell.angle_gamma   90.00
#
_symmetry.space_group_name_H-M   'P 1'
#
loop_
_entity.id
_entity.type
_entity.pdbx_description
1 polymer ?
#
loop_
_entity_poly.entity_id
_entity_poly.type
_entity_poly.pdbx_seq_one_letter_code
_entity_poly.pdbx_strand_id
1 'polypeptide(L)'
;MNKWRCNVCGYIHEGEAAPAECPVCGVGPEEFTVFTEKAEQKQPGKRWKCTVCDYVHTGDTPPDSCPLCGVSAELFVLLLDESISLTREAVAEAGIDTANSAMDKISYGLYIVTSIKDNSINGQCCNTVFQLTSKPLRISICLNKRNLTHQYVMDSGVFAVSMLGTEQTEAVRRFGYQSGRNVDKFAGIEYLSGQNGCPILTNCLAYVEAKVLQTLDVGTHTLFIADVTAGRMVANEEALTYSLYRSKKG
;
A
#
# COMPACT_ATOMS: atom_id res chain seq x y z
N MET A 1 35.96 30.59 14.95
CA MET A 1 36.84 30.67 13.76
C MET A 1 36.03 30.24 12.55
N ASN A 2 35.98 31.09 11.52
CA ASN A 2 35.30 30.76 10.26
C ASN A 2 36.29 30.05 9.33
N LYS A 3 35.78 29.20 8.43
CA LYS A 3 36.55 28.67 7.31
C LYS A 3 36.21 29.50 6.08
N TRP A 4 37.20 29.81 5.26
CA TRP A 4 37.06 30.57 4.02
C TRP A 4 37.66 29.77 2.87
N ARG A 5 36.94 29.63 1.76
CA ARG A 5 37.41 28.91 0.57
C ARG A 5 37.72 29.90 -0.54
N CYS A 6 38.91 29.77 -1.12
CA CYS A 6 39.27 30.47 -2.35
C CYS A 6 38.42 29.94 -3.52
N ASN A 7 37.72 30.83 -4.21
CA ASN A 7 36.87 30.50 -5.36
C ASN A 7 37.68 30.08 -6.60
N VAL A 8 38.97 30.44 -6.65
CA VAL A 8 39.84 30.17 -7.81
C VAL A 8 40.55 28.82 -7.69
N CYS A 9 41.15 28.50 -6.55
CA CYS A 9 41.95 27.27 -6.39
C CYS A 9 41.41 26.29 -5.34
N GLY A 10 40.41 26.67 -4.55
CA GLY A 10 39.82 25.83 -3.51
C GLY A 10 40.59 25.75 -2.19
N TYR A 11 41.68 26.50 -2.02
CA TYR A 11 42.39 26.60 -0.73
C TYR A 11 41.45 27.02 0.42
N ILE A 12 41.59 26.37 1.59
CA ILE A 12 40.80 26.66 2.79
C ILE A 12 41.66 27.39 3.82
N HIS A 13 41.19 28.57 4.26
CA HIS A 13 41.78 29.36 5.33
C HIS A 13 40.90 29.31 6.58
N GLU A 14 41.52 29.13 7.75
CA GLU A 14 40.84 29.19 9.05
C GLU A 14 41.18 30.50 9.76
N GLY A 15 40.17 31.33 9.99
CA GLY A 15 40.35 32.67 10.55
C GLY A 15 39.02 33.39 10.78
N GLU A 16 39.05 34.52 11.48
CA GLU A 16 37.84 35.35 11.65
C GLU A 16 37.44 36.07 10.34
N ALA A 17 38.42 36.33 9.46
CA ALA A 17 38.26 36.95 8.15
C ALA A 17 39.03 36.19 7.06
N ALA A 18 38.75 36.48 5.78
CA ALA A 18 39.50 35.98 4.64
C ALA A 18 40.97 36.47 4.66
N PRO A 19 41.94 35.69 4.15
CA PRO A 19 43.32 36.11 4.07
C PRO A 19 43.50 37.23 3.03
N ALA A 20 44.50 38.09 3.21
CA ALA A 20 44.79 39.20 2.29
C ALA A 20 45.21 38.73 0.89
N GLU A 21 45.84 37.56 0.78
CA GLU A 21 46.12 36.90 -0.50
C GLU A 21 46.01 35.38 -0.33
N CYS A 22 45.54 34.70 -1.37
CA CYS A 22 45.54 33.26 -1.41
C CYS A 22 46.99 32.73 -1.54
N PRO A 23 47.49 31.90 -0.60
CA PRO A 23 48.88 31.40 -0.64
C PRO A 23 49.14 30.42 -1.79
N VAL A 24 48.09 29.97 -2.49
CA VAL A 24 48.21 29.02 -3.61
C VAL A 24 48.14 29.72 -4.97
N CYS A 25 47.26 30.71 -5.14
CA CYS A 25 47.01 31.33 -6.45
C CYS A 25 47.13 32.86 -6.47
N GLY A 26 47.39 33.51 -5.34
CA GLY A 26 47.71 34.94 -5.26
C GLY A 26 46.52 35.89 -5.41
N VAL A 27 45.28 35.41 -5.48
CA VAL A 27 44.09 36.30 -5.54
C VAL A 27 43.78 36.93 -4.19
N GLY A 28 43.15 38.10 -4.21
CA GLY A 28 42.80 38.86 -3.01
C GLY A 28 41.61 38.29 -2.22
N PRO A 29 41.26 38.91 -1.07
CA PRO A 29 40.21 38.43 -0.16
C PRO A 29 38.81 38.44 -0.81
N GLU A 30 38.59 39.23 -1.86
CA GLU A 30 37.36 39.28 -2.64
C GLU A 30 37.01 37.95 -3.31
N GLU A 31 38.02 37.10 -3.55
CA GLU A 31 37.87 35.78 -4.14
C GLU A 31 37.72 34.67 -3.08
N PHE A 32 37.37 35.02 -1.84
CA PHE A 32 37.08 34.06 -0.78
C PHE A 32 35.61 34.12 -0.33
N THR A 33 35.02 32.94 -0.17
CA THR A 33 33.67 32.78 0.39
C THR A 33 33.72 32.00 1.70
N VAL A 34 32.80 32.29 2.62
CA VAL A 34 32.70 31.53 3.88
C VAL A 34 32.35 30.07 3.55
N PHE A 35 33.28 29.18 3.87
CA PHE A 35 33.13 27.75 3.72
C PHE A 35 32.43 27.21 4.96
N THR A 36 31.18 26.81 4.78
CA THR A 36 30.52 25.91 5.75
C THR A 36 30.70 24.50 5.22
N GLU A 37 31.23 23.60 6.04
CA GLU A 37 31.15 22.16 5.77
C GLU A 37 29.67 21.79 5.80
N LYS A 38 28.96 21.98 4.69
CA LYS A 38 27.75 21.21 4.45
C LYS A 38 28.23 19.77 4.38
N ALA A 39 27.96 19.01 5.43
CA ALA A 39 28.07 17.56 5.39
C ALA A 39 27.44 17.11 4.07
N GLU A 40 28.27 16.58 3.15
CA GLU A 40 27.77 15.79 2.05
C GLU A 40 27.04 14.61 2.69
N GLN A 41 25.74 14.78 2.91
CA GLN A 41 24.85 13.67 3.11
C GLN A 41 24.96 12.86 1.83
N LYS A 42 25.79 11.80 1.83
CA LYS A 42 25.66 10.72 0.86
C LYS A 42 24.18 10.41 0.84
N GLN A 43 23.51 10.74 -0.26
CA GLN A 43 22.10 10.41 -0.41
C GLN A 43 21.97 8.93 -0.06
N PRO A 44 21.13 8.57 0.93
CA PRO A 44 20.86 7.16 1.18
C PRO A 44 20.45 6.55 -0.16
N GLY A 45 21.07 5.43 -0.53
CA GLY A 45 20.79 4.77 -1.80
C GLY A 45 19.28 4.62 -2.01
N LYS A 46 18.83 4.62 -3.28
CA LYS A 46 17.41 4.48 -3.61
C LYS A 46 16.78 3.33 -2.81
N ARG A 47 15.58 3.58 -2.29
CA ARG A 47 14.84 2.58 -1.51
C ARG A 47 13.75 1.98 -2.40
N TRP A 48 13.62 0.67 -2.44
CA TRP A 48 12.64 -0.03 -3.26
C TRP A 48 11.75 -0.89 -2.37
N LYS A 49 10.44 -0.79 -2.51
CA LYS A 49 9.48 -1.56 -1.74
C LYS A 49 8.79 -2.60 -2.61
N CYS A 50 8.77 -3.85 -2.18
CA CYS A 50 7.95 -4.89 -2.80
C CYS A 50 6.46 -4.56 -2.60
N THR A 51 5.67 -4.53 -3.67
CA THR A 51 4.22 -4.22 -3.64
C THR A 51 3.36 -5.36 -3.11
N VAL A 52 3.95 -6.55 -2.92
CA VAL A 52 3.23 -7.75 -2.45
C VAL A 52 3.43 -8.00 -0.96
N CYS A 53 4.64 -7.82 -0.44
CA CYS A 53 4.97 -8.14 0.96
C CYS A 53 5.64 -6.98 1.72
N ASP A 54 5.80 -5.82 1.10
CA ASP A 54 6.40 -4.61 1.68
C ASP A 54 7.88 -4.70 2.08
N TYR A 55 8.61 -5.74 1.65
CA TYR A 55 10.06 -5.80 1.84
C TYR A 55 10.72 -4.56 1.22
N VAL A 56 11.56 -3.87 2.00
CA VAL A 56 12.31 -2.70 1.54
C VAL A 56 13.76 -3.09 1.27
N HIS A 57 14.19 -2.86 0.04
CA HIS A 57 15.57 -2.98 -0.41
C HIS A 57 16.19 -1.58 -0.51
N THR A 58 17.48 -1.45 -0.18
CA THR A 58 18.24 -0.22 -0.40
C THR A 58 19.35 -0.51 -1.41
N GLY A 59 19.32 0.17 -2.56
CA GLY A 59 20.26 -0.05 -3.66
C GLY A 59 19.83 0.72 -4.92
N ASP A 60 20.70 0.85 -5.90
CA ASP A 60 20.41 1.63 -7.11
C ASP A 60 19.27 1.04 -7.97
N THR A 61 19.05 -0.28 -7.85
CA THR A 61 18.01 -1.06 -8.54
C THR A 61 17.32 -2.01 -7.55
N PRO A 62 16.07 -2.44 -7.83
CA PRO A 62 15.41 -3.47 -7.01
C PRO A 62 16.08 -4.84 -7.21
N PRO A 63 15.96 -5.77 -6.25
CA PRO A 63 16.51 -7.12 -6.41
C PRO A 63 15.73 -7.91 -7.48
N ASP A 64 16.40 -8.83 -8.19
CA ASP A 64 15.78 -9.69 -9.22
C ASP A 64 14.57 -10.47 -8.71
N SER A 65 14.61 -10.88 -7.44
CA SER A 65 13.53 -11.56 -6.73
C SER A 65 13.42 -11.08 -5.28
N CYS A 66 12.19 -10.89 -4.81
CA CYS A 66 11.93 -10.49 -3.43
C CYS A 66 12.32 -11.61 -2.46
N PRO A 67 13.20 -11.34 -1.47
CA PRO A 67 13.66 -12.37 -0.53
C PRO A 67 12.58 -12.88 0.42
N LEU A 68 11.43 -12.18 0.53
CA LEU A 68 10.34 -12.59 1.42
C LEU A 68 9.19 -13.33 0.71
N CYS A 69 8.85 -12.98 -0.54
CA CYS A 69 7.70 -13.58 -1.24
C CYS A 69 8.01 -14.10 -2.65
N GLY A 70 9.25 -13.95 -3.13
CA GLY A 70 9.71 -14.53 -4.39
C GLY A 70 9.20 -13.87 -5.67
N VAL A 71 8.52 -12.73 -5.56
CA VAL A 71 8.07 -11.96 -6.75
C VAL A 71 9.24 -11.25 -7.43
N SER A 72 9.14 -11.05 -8.74
CA SER A 72 10.21 -10.42 -9.54
C SER A 72 10.42 -8.94 -9.22
N ALA A 73 11.55 -8.40 -9.69
CA ALA A 73 11.89 -6.98 -9.65
C ALA A 73 10.77 -6.05 -10.16
N GLU A 74 9.93 -6.50 -11.11
CA GLU A 74 8.80 -5.74 -11.66
C GLU A 74 7.72 -5.41 -10.61
N LEU A 75 7.71 -6.13 -9.48
CA LEU A 75 6.80 -5.88 -8.36
C LEU A 75 7.47 -5.06 -7.24
N PHE A 76 8.54 -4.33 -7.55
CA PHE A 76 9.14 -3.33 -6.66
C PHE A 76 8.84 -1.91 -7.14
N VAL A 77 8.63 -1.01 -6.19
CA VAL A 77 8.37 0.42 -6.45
C VAL A 77 9.38 1.27 -5.69
N LEU A 78 9.85 2.35 -6.32
CA LEU A 78 10.77 3.28 -5.70
C LEU A 78 10.06 4.03 -4.56
N LEU A 79 10.61 3.96 -3.35
CA LEU A 79 10.26 4.80 -2.22
C LEU A 79 11.04 6.10 -2.32
N LEU A 80 10.32 7.18 -2.60
CA LEU A 80 10.85 8.52 -2.46
C LEU A 80 10.68 8.96 -1.00
N ASP A 81 11.77 9.37 -0.36
CA ASP A 81 11.69 10.04 0.94
C ASP A 81 11.01 11.42 0.75
N GLU A 82 10.26 11.83 1.78
CA GLU A 82 9.17 12.81 1.73
C GLU A 82 9.54 14.18 1.14
N SER A 83 8.76 14.66 0.16
CA SER A 83 8.69 16.09 -0.14
C SER A 83 7.82 16.78 0.92
N ILE A 84 8.41 17.64 1.77
CA ILE A 84 7.69 18.41 2.80
C ILE A 84 6.72 19.44 2.17
N SER A 85 6.88 19.76 0.88
CA SER A 85 6.01 20.66 0.13
C SER A 85 5.93 20.26 -1.35
N LEU A 86 4.73 20.34 -1.92
CA LEU A 86 4.48 20.08 -3.35
C LEU A 86 4.87 21.30 -4.18
N THR A 87 5.91 21.19 -5.01
CA THR A 87 6.38 22.28 -5.89
C THR A 87 6.01 22.05 -7.35
N ARG A 88 6.09 23.09 -8.19
CA ARG A 88 5.82 22.97 -9.64
C ARG A 88 6.85 22.08 -10.32
N GLU A 89 8.10 22.17 -9.87
CA GLU A 89 9.22 21.36 -10.36
C GLU A 89 8.98 19.88 -10.05
N ALA A 90 8.57 19.55 -8.81
CA ALA A 90 8.26 18.17 -8.41
C ALA A 90 7.09 17.56 -9.21
N VAL A 91 6.08 18.38 -9.57
CA VAL A 91 4.99 17.94 -10.46
C VAL A 91 5.48 17.73 -11.89
N ALA A 92 6.36 18.59 -12.40
CA ALA A 92 6.93 18.47 -13.74
C ALA A 92 7.84 17.24 -13.89
N GLU A 93 8.49 16.82 -12.80
CA GLU A 93 9.36 15.63 -12.73
C GLU A 93 8.59 14.34 -12.38
N ALA A 94 7.30 14.43 -12.04
CA ALA A 94 6.52 13.28 -11.63
C ALA A 94 6.30 12.28 -12.78
N GLY A 95 6.44 10.99 -12.47
CA GLY A 95 6.28 9.89 -13.42
C GLY A 95 5.58 8.67 -12.81
N ILE A 96 5.44 7.61 -13.59
CA ILE A 96 4.76 6.38 -13.11
C ILE A 96 5.48 5.74 -11.92
N ASP A 97 6.81 5.81 -11.90
CA ASP A 97 7.63 5.26 -10.81
C ASP A 97 7.38 5.99 -9.48
N THR A 98 7.16 7.31 -9.54
CA THR A 98 6.87 8.13 -8.37
C THR A 98 5.40 8.01 -7.96
N ALA A 99 4.49 7.80 -8.92
CA ALA A 99 3.05 7.63 -8.66
C ALA A 99 2.74 6.40 -7.80
N ASN A 100 3.51 5.33 -7.90
CA ASN A 100 3.32 4.14 -7.06
C ASN A 100 3.41 4.44 -5.56
N SER A 101 4.34 5.31 -5.15
CA SER A 101 4.44 5.75 -3.75
C SER A 101 3.27 6.63 -3.33
N ALA A 102 2.66 7.38 -4.26
CA ALA A 102 1.45 8.14 -4.00
C ALA A 102 0.24 7.23 -3.77
N MET A 103 0.15 6.11 -4.49
CA MET A 103 -0.94 5.13 -4.33
C MET A 103 -0.97 4.50 -2.92
N ASP A 104 0.18 4.39 -2.25
CA ASP A 104 0.27 3.91 -0.86
C ASP A 104 -0.47 4.80 0.14
N LYS A 105 -0.76 6.06 -0.22
CA LYS A 105 -1.49 7.00 0.64
C LYS A 105 -3.01 6.83 0.54
N ILE A 106 -3.53 5.98 -0.34
CA ILE A 106 -4.95 5.62 -0.36
C ILE A 106 -5.26 4.76 0.87
N SER A 107 -6.21 5.22 1.68
CA SER A 107 -6.68 4.50 2.86
C SER A 107 -7.62 3.36 2.47
N TYR A 108 -7.47 2.21 3.12
CA TYR A 108 -8.36 1.07 2.96
C TYR A 108 -8.72 0.46 4.32
N GLY A 109 -9.98 0.05 4.46
CA GLY A 109 -10.37 -0.93 5.47
C GLY A 109 -9.92 -2.35 5.09
N LEU A 110 -10.08 -3.28 6.02
CA LEU A 110 -9.91 -4.71 5.76
C LEU A 110 -11.23 -5.46 5.93
N TYR A 111 -11.52 -6.28 4.93
CA TYR A 111 -12.79 -6.97 4.80
C TYR A 111 -12.56 -8.44 4.45
N ILE A 112 -13.49 -9.30 4.82
CA ILE A 112 -13.58 -10.66 4.29
C ILE A 112 -14.73 -10.71 3.30
N VAL A 113 -14.40 -11.00 2.04
CA VAL A 113 -15.38 -11.23 0.98
C VAL A 113 -15.58 -12.72 0.85
N THR A 114 -16.83 -13.17 0.92
CA THR A 114 -17.19 -14.58 0.81
C THR A 114 -18.18 -14.78 -0.34
N SER A 115 -18.19 -15.99 -0.87
CA SER A 115 -19.13 -16.41 -1.89
C SER A 115 -19.29 -17.93 -1.85
N ILE A 116 -20.23 -18.43 -2.65
CA ILE A 116 -20.59 -19.83 -2.72
C ILE A 116 -20.50 -20.32 -4.16
N LYS A 117 -20.34 -21.63 -4.31
CA LYS A 117 -20.51 -22.34 -5.56
C LYS A 117 -21.12 -23.70 -5.24
N ASP A 118 -22.32 -23.94 -5.73
CA ASP A 118 -23.12 -25.12 -5.36
C ASP A 118 -23.20 -25.23 -3.82
N ASN A 119 -22.72 -26.34 -3.24
CA ASN A 119 -22.66 -26.55 -1.78
C ASN A 119 -21.32 -26.15 -1.14
N SER A 120 -20.41 -25.56 -1.91
CA SER A 120 -19.07 -25.17 -1.44
C SER A 120 -19.03 -23.69 -1.09
N ILE A 121 -18.34 -23.37 0.00
CA ILE A 121 -18.12 -21.99 0.44
C ILE A 121 -16.64 -21.62 0.33
N ASN A 122 -16.35 -20.35 0.07
CA ASN A 122 -14.98 -19.85 0.11
C ASN A 122 -14.97 -18.33 0.41
N GLY A 123 -13.85 -17.82 0.91
CA GLY A 123 -13.69 -16.41 1.26
C GLY A 123 -12.26 -15.92 1.06
N GLN A 124 -12.07 -14.61 0.94
CA GLN A 124 -10.74 -14.01 0.89
C GLN A 124 -10.71 -12.71 1.67
N CYS A 125 -9.54 -12.35 2.19
CA CYS A 125 -9.32 -11.00 2.66
C CYS A 125 -9.21 -10.06 1.44
N CYS A 126 -9.90 -8.92 1.49
CA CYS A 126 -9.92 -7.91 0.46
C CYS A 126 -9.92 -6.53 1.11
N ASN A 127 -9.18 -5.59 0.55
CA ASN A 127 -9.15 -4.19 0.96
C ASN A 127 -9.89 -3.28 -0.04
N THR A 128 -9.92 -3.66 -1.33
CA THR A 128 -10.62 -2.93 -2.40
C THR A 128 -12.13 -3.21 -2.36
N VAL A 129 -12.77 -2.60 -1.36
CA VAL A 129 -14.22 -2.59 -1.15
C VAL A 129 -14.65 -1.15 -0.89
N PHE A 130 -15.67 -0.66 -1.60
CA PHE A 130 -16.17 0.71 -1.39
C PHE A 130 -17.63 0.85 -1.84
N GLN A 131 -18.35 1.75 -1.17
CA GLN A 131 -19.71 2.10 -1.56
C GLN A 131 -19.71 2.94 -2.85
N LEU A 132 -20.60 2.61 -3.79
CA LEU A 132 -20.75 3.33 -5.05
C LEU A 132 -21.83 4.42 -4.98
N THR A 133 -22.97 4.09 -4.38
CA THR A 133 -24.10 5.02 -4.20
C THR A 133 -24.95 4.56 -3.01
N SER A 134 -25.66 5.51 -2.40
CA SER A 134 -26.62 5.25 -1.32
C SER A 134 -28.05 5.05 -1.82
N LYS A 135 -28.38 5.49 -3.05
CA LYS A 135 -29.71 5.35 -3.66
C LYS A 135 -29.58 5.13 -5.18
N PRO A 136 -29.76 3.88 -5.69
CA PRO A 136 -29.89 2.63 -4.92
C PRO A 136 -28.64 2.33 -4.09
N LEU A 137 -28.74 1.52 -3.03
CA LEU A 137 -27.58 1.16 -2.21
C LEU A 137 -26.70 0.16 -2.97
N ARG A 138 -25.51 0.60 -3.40
CA ARG A 138 -24.58 -0.22 -4.20
C ARG A 138 -23.18 -0.23 -3.64
N ILE A 139 -22.51 -1.35 -3.84
CA ILE A 139 -21.14 -1.60 -3.42
C ILE A 139 -20.32 -2.14 -4.58
N SER A 140 -19.01 -1.89 -4.54
CA SER A 140 -18.03 -2.48 -5.44
C SER A 140 -17.00 -3.29 -4.67
N ILE A 141 -16.59 -4.41 -5.26
CA ILE A 141 -15.42 -5.18 -4.83
C ILE A 141 -14.51 -5.42 -6.03
N CYS A 142 -13.19 -5.41 -5.84
CA CYS A 142 -12.23 -5.74 -6.89
C CYS A 142 -11.40 -6.96 -6.48
N LEU A 143 -11.53 -8.06 -7.22
CA LEU A 143 -10.95 -9.34 -6.84
C LEU A 143 -9.94 -9.83 -7.88
N ASN A 144 -8.82 -10.36 -7.42
CA ASN A 144 -7.80 -10.94 -8.29
C ASN A 144 -8.36 -12.18 -8.99
N LYS A 145 -8.20 -12.27 -10.31
CA LYS A 145 -8.71 -13.37 -11.13
C LYS A 145 -8.13 -14.74 -10.76
N ARG A 146 -6.99 -14.79 -10.06
CA ARG A 146 -6.37 -16.03 -9.59
C ARG A 146 -7.03 -16.59 -8.33
N ASN A 147 -7.76 -15.76 -7.57
CA ASN A 147 -8.31 -16.18 -6.28
C ASN A 147 -9.55 -17.05 -6.46
N LEU A 148 -9.70 -18.11 -5.66
CA LEU A 148 -10.87 -19.00 -5.75
C LEU A 148 -12.18 -18.25 -5.46
N THR A 149 -12.13 -17.23 -4.60
CA THR A 149 -13.32 -16.42 -4.29
C THR A 149 -13.79 -15.62 -5.49
N HIS A 150 -12.88 -15.14 -6.34
CA HIS A 150 -13.25 -14.49 -7.61
C HIS A 150 -14.08 -15.44 -8.47
N GLN A 151 -13.63 -16.68 -8.64
CA GLN A 151 -14.37 -17.69 -9.38
C GLN A 151 -15.77 -17.94 -8.81
N TYR A 152 -15.90 -18.01 -7.47
CA TYR A 152 -17.20 -18.25 -6.83
C TYR A 152 -18.16 -17.07 -7.04
N VAL A 153 -17.66 -15.82 -6.98
CA VAL A 153 -18.48 -14.64 -7.26
C VAL A 153 -18.90 -14.58 -8.73
N MET A 154 -18.01 -14.92 -9.66
CA MET A 154 -18.34 -15.01 -11.08
C MET A 154 -19.43 -16.05 -11.37
N ASP A 155 -19.33 -17.22 -10.74
CA ASP A 155 -20.24 -18.34 -11.00
C ASP A 155 -21.60 -18.16 -10.31
N SER A 156 -21.63 -17.64 -9.08
CA SER A 156 -22.87 -17.50 -8.30
C SER A 156 -23.58 -16.16 -8.48
N GLY A 157 -22.86 -15.11 -8.88
CA GLY A 157 -23.39 -13.75 -8.95
C GLY A 157 -23.73 -13.13 -7.59
N VAL A 158 -23.30 -13.74 -6.47
CA VAL A 158 -23.56 -13.24 -5.12
C VAL A 158 -22.31 -13.26 -4.26
N PHE A 159 -22.25 -12.35 -3.29
CA PHE A 159 -21.21 -12.33 -2.26
C PHE A 159 -21.73 -11.73 -0.97
N ALA A 160 -21.00 -11.98 0.12
CA ALA A 160 -21.12 -11.20 1.35
C ALA A 160 -19.78 -10.53 1.67
N VAL A 161 -19.85 -9.40 2.37
CA VAL A 161 -18.69 -8.67 2.88
C VAL A 161 -18.83 -8.53 4.39
N SER A 162 -17.87 -9.07 5.14
CA SER A 162 -17.73 -8.87 6.59
C SER A 162 -16.66 -7.81 6.86
N MET A 163 -17.01 -6.76 7.59
CA MET A 163 -16.13 -5.65 7.96
C MET A 163 -15.39 -5.97 9.26
N LEU A 164 -14.05 -5.93 9.24
CA LEU A 164 -13.24 -6.34 10.39
C LEU A 164 -12.99 -5.18 11.36
N GLY A 165 -12.92 -5.50 12.65
CA GLY A 165 -12.44 -4.60 13.69
C GLY A 165 -10.96 -4.81 13.98
N THR A 166 -10.38 -3.93 14.78
CA THR A 166 -8.93 -3.85 15.04
C THR A 166 -8.32 -5.12 15.64
N GLU A 167 -9.13 -5.98 16.26
CA GLU A 167 -8.70 -7.22 16.92
C GLU A 167 -8.78 -8.46 16.01
N GLN A 168 -9.52 -8.41 14.90
CA GLN A 168 -9.76 -9.56 14.00
C GLN A 168 -8.61 -9.79 13.00
N THR A 169 -7.35 -9.62 13.44
CA THR A 169 -6.15 -9.78 12.60
C THR A 169 -5.91 -11.21 12.13
N GLU A 170 -6.40 -12.21 12.86
CA GLU A 170 -6.30 -13.63 12.48
C GLU A 170 -7.16 -13.96 11.25
N ALA A 171 -8.33 -13.34 11.11
CA ALA A 171 -9.16 -13.49 9.91
C ALA A 171 -8.41 -13.01 8.66
N VAL A 172 -7.68 -11.88 8.77
CA VAL A 172 -6.83 -11.37 7.68
C VAL A 172 -5.79 -12.42 7.28
N ARG A 173 -5.15 -13.08 8.25
CA ARG A 173 -4.12 -14.09 7.97
C ARG A 173 -4.73 -15.34 7.30
N ARG A 174 -5.80 -15.87 7.89
CA ARG A 174 -6.50 -17.08 7.42
C ARG A 174 -7.03 -16.91 6.00
N PHE A 175 -7.68 -15.78 5.73
CA PHE A 175 -8.33 -15.53 4.42
C PHE A 175 -7.42 -14.83 3.41
N GLY A 176 -6.26 -14.30 3.82
CA GLY A 176 -5.33 -13.57 2.96
C GLY A 176 -4.11 -14.37 2.48
N TYR A 177 -3.58 -15.31 3.28
CA TYR A 177 -2.33 -16.02 2.97
C TYR A 177 -2.51 -17.47 2.51
N GLN A 178 -3.75 -17.93 2.39
CA GLN A 178 -4.07 -19.31 2.03
C GLN A 178 -5.05 -19.39 0.84
N SER A 179 -4.79 -20.33 -0.07
CA SER A 179 -5.70 -20.63 -1.17
C SER A 179 -6.78 -21.61 -0.71
N GLY A 180 -8.05 -21.25 -0.93
CA GLY A 180 -9.19 -22.13 -0.66
C GLY A 180 -9.23 -23.40 -1.53
N ARG A 181 -8.36 -23.49 -2.54
CA ARG A 181 -8.21 -24.72 -3.34
C ARG A 181 -7.49 -25.83 -2.59
N ASN A 182 -6.68 -25.46 -1.60
CA ASN A 182 -5.79 -26.38 -0.90
C ASN A 182 -6.13 -26.49 0.59
N VAL A 183 -6.89 -25.53 1.12
CA VAL A 183 -7.17 -25.40 2.55
C VAL A 183 -8.64 -25.04 2.75
N ASP A 184 -9.30 -25.73 3.67
CA ASP A 184 -10.58 -25.27 4.20
C ASP A 184 -10.35 -24.08 5.14
N LYS A 185 -10.62 -22.88 4.63
CA LYS A 185 -10.45 -21.63 5.39
C LYS A 185 -11.52 -21.43 6.47
N PHE A 186 -12.64 -22.15 6.39
CA PHE A 186 -13.72 -22.06 7.37
C PHE A 186 -13.62 -23.14 8.46
N ALA A 187 -12.68 -24.09 8.35
CA ALA A 187 -12.42 -25.06 9.41
C ALA A 187 -12.09 -24.35 10.74
N GLY A 188 -12.96 -24.55 11.73
CA GLY A 188 -12.87 -23.95 13.08
C GLY A 188 -13.22 -22.46 13.14
N ILE A 189 -13.79 -21.88 12.09
CA ILE A 189 -14.27 -20.50 12.07
C ILE A 189 -15.80 -20.52 12.19
N GLU A 190 -16.32 -19.74 13.14
CA GLU A 190 -17.76 -19.53 13.26
C GLU A 190 -18.27 -18.58 12.16
N TYR A 191 -19.35 -18.99 11.50
CA TYR A 191 -20.04 -18.19 10.50
C TYR A 191 -21.54 -18.52 10.51
N LEU A 192 -22.32 -17.61 9.96
CA LEU A 192 -23.75 -17.80 9.67
C LEU A 192 -23.96 -17.76 8.16
N SER A 193 -24.88 -18.56 7.64
CA SER A 193 -25.30 -18.42 6.24
C SER A 193 -26.20 -17.20 6.08
N GLY A 194 -25.83 -16.30 5.17
CA GLY A 194 -26.66 -15.16 4.78
C GLY A 194 -27.91 -15.57 4.01
N GLN A 195 -28.80 -14.62 3.75
CA GLN A 195 -30.00 -14.82 2.92
C GLN A 195 -29.66 -15.25 1.49
N ASN A 196 -28.50 -14.83 0.97
CA ASN A 196 -27.96 -15.25 -0.33
C ASN A 196 -27.09 -16.52 -0.25
N GLY A 197 -27.04 -17.18 0.91
CA GLY A 197 -26.27 -18.39 1.18
C GLY A 197 -24.77 -18.18 1.44
N CYS A 198 -24.23 -16.98 1.23
CA CYS A 198 -22.82 -16.69 1.50
C CYS A 198 -22.52 -16.71 3.00
N PRO A 199 -21.37 -17.26 3.43
CA PRO A 199 -21.03 -17.28 4.84
C PRO A 199 -20.65 -15.88 5.34
N ILE A 200 -21.22 -15.48 6.46
CA ILE A 200 -20.97 -14.22 7.16
C ILE A 200 -20.22 -14.56 8.44
N LEU A 201 -19.05 -13.96 8.65
CA LEU A 201 -18.30 -14.17 9.89
C LEU A 201 -19.07 -13.60 11.08
N THR A 202 -19.22 -14.38 12.15
CA THR A 202 -19.91 -13.94 13.38
C THR A 202 -19.13 -12.85 14.11
N ASN A 203 -17.80 -12.94 14.06
CA ASN A 203 -16.89 -11.96 14.62
C ASN A 203 -16.52 -10.89 13.56
N CYS A 204 -17.45 -9.96 13.31
CA CYS A 204 -17.24 -8.79 12.45
C CYS A 204 -18.00 -7.57 13.00
N LEU A 205 -17.65 -6.36 12.56
CA LEU A 205 -18.33 -5.13 12.99
C LEU A 205 -19.68 -4.94 12.29
N ALA A 206 -19.74 -5.34 11.02
CA ALA A 206 -20.92 -5.27 10.19
C ALA A 206 -20.77 -6.22 9.01
N TYR A 207 -21.90 -6.54 8.38
CA TYR A 207 -21.88 -7.24 7.10
C TYR A 207 -22.87 -6.64 6.12
N VAL A 208 -22.62 -6.90 4.84
CA VAL A 208 -23.58 -6.71 3.75
C VAL A 208 -23.60 -7.94 2.85
N GLU A 209 -24.77 -8.24 2.32
CA GLU A 209 -25.00 -9.22 1.26
C GLU A 209 -25.28 -8.47 -0.03
N ALA A 210 -24.76 -8.97 -1.15
CA ALA A 210 -24.84 -8.29 -2.42
C ALA A 210 -25.09 -9.25 -3.58
N LYS A 211 -25.76 -8.72 -4.60
CA LYS A 211 -26.00 -9.40 -5.88
C LYS A 211 -25.33 -8.62 -7.00
N VAL A 212 -24.45 -9.29 -7.73
CA VAL A 212 -23.70 -8.72 -8.86
C VAL A 212 -24.68 -8.27 -9.94
N LEU A 213 -24.51 -7.02 -10.37
CA LEU A 213 -25.21 -6.42 -11.50
C LEU A 213 -24.34 -6.43 -12.76
N GLN A 214 -23.07 -6.11 -12.59
CA GLN A 214 -22.14 -5.92 -13.70
C GLN A 214 -20.72 -6.24 -13.22
N THR A 215 -19.91 -6.74 -14.16
CA THR A 215 -18.47 -6.89 -13.97
C THR A 215 -17.71 -6.05 -14.99
N LEU A 216 -16.49 -5.65 -14.62
CA LEU A 216 -15.56 -4.96 -15.50
C LEU A 216 -14.17 -5.60 -15.36
N ASP A 217 -13.57 -5.94 -16.50
CA ASP A 217 -12.19 -6.37 -16.57
C ASP A 217 -11.26 -5.16 -16.38
N VAL A 218 -10.39 -5.21 -15.39
CA VAL A 218 -9.42 -4.15 -15.08
C VAL A 218 -7.98 -4.70 -15.05
N GLY A 219 -7.72 -5.74 -15.84
CA GLY A 219 -6.39 -6.36 -15.99
C GLY A 219 -6.25 -7.59 -15.09
N THR A 220 -5.45 -7.50 -14.03
CA THR A 220 -5.21 -8.64 -13.11
C THR A 220 -6.42 -8.96 -12.21
N HIS A 221 -7.36 -8.02 -12.11
CA HIS A 221 -8.55 -8.12 -11.28
C HIS A 221 -9.82 -7.94 -12.11
N THR A 222 -10.94 -8.34 -11.53
CA THR A 222 -12.29 -7.99 -12.00
C THR A 222 -12.95 -7.11 -10.95
N LEU A 223 -13.50 -5.99 -11.40
CA LEU A 223 -14.36 -5.13 -10.60
C LEU A 223 -15.79 -5.66 -10.68
N PHE A 224 -16.44 -5.88 -9.54
CA PHE A 224 -17.83 -6.32 -9.44
C PHE A 224 -18.67 -5.19 -8.86
N ILE A 225 -19.66 -4.76 -9.61
CA ILE A 225 -20.67 -3.77 -9.20
C ILE A 225 -21.91 -4.53 -8.78
N ALA A 226 -22.42 -4.26 -7.57
CA ALA A 226 -23.52 -5.03 -7.00
C ALA A 226 -24.53 -4.15 -6.27
N ASP A 227 -25.80 -4.56 -6.31
CA ASP A 227 -26.83 -4.05 -5.40
C ASP A 227 -26.66 -4.72 -4.04
N VAL A 228 -26.72 -3.92 -2.97
CA VAL A 228 -26.76 -4.44 -1.60
C VAL A 228 -28.18 -4.90 -1.30
N THR A 229 -28.34 -6.17 -0.97
CA THR A 229 -29.64 -6.82 -0.77
C THR A 229 -30.00 -6.99 0.70
N ALA A 230 -29.00 -7.09 1.58
CA ALA A 230 -29.17 -7.14 3.03
C ALA A 230 -27.90 -6.64 3.74
N GLY A 231 -28.00 -6.35 5.03
CA GLY A 231 -26.86 -5.99 5.85
C GLY A 231 -27.26 -5.55 7.26
N ARG A 232 -26.29 -5.58 8.18
CA ARG A 232 -26.51 -5.18 9.58
C ARG A 232 -25.18 -4.78 10.24
N MET A 233 -25.25 -3.76 11.10
CA MET A 233 -24.19 -3.46 12.06
C MET A 233 -24.30 -4.41 13.26
N VAL A 234 -23.19 -5.04 13.62
CA VAL A 234 -23.08 -6.04 14.68
C VAL A 234 -22.44 -5.42 15.93
N ALA A 235 -21.40 -4.60 15.75
CA ALA A 235 -20.70 -3.91 16.83
C ALA A 235 -20.32 -2.48 16.41
N ASN A 236 -20.27 -1.57 17.38
CA ASN A 236 -19.87 -0.17 17.18
C ASN A 236 -18.46 0.03 17.75
N GLU A 237 -17.47 -0.51 17.05
CA GLU A 237 -16.05 -0.46 17.40
C GLU A 237 -15.22 0.05 16.22
N GLU A 238 -13.92 0.27 16.44
CA GLU A 238 -13.03 0.79 15.40
C GLU A 238 -12.76 -0.25 14.31
N ALA A 239 -12.90 0.15 13.05
CA ALA A 239 -12.63 -0.70 11.90
C ALA A 239 -11.12 -0.91 11.70
N LEU A 240 -10.73 -2.14 11.36
CA LEU A 240 -9.36 -2.43 10.99
C LEU A 240 -9.02 -1.80 9.64
N THR A 241 -8.05 -0.89 9.66
CA THR A 241 -7.46 -0.34 8.44
C THR A 241 -6.26 -1.16 8.01
N TYR A 242 -5.96 -1.13 6.72
CA TYR A 242 -4.76 -1.77 6.18
C TYR A 242 -3.48 -1.18 6.79
N SER A 243 -3.44 0.13 7.02
CA SER A 243 -2.31 0.80 7.66
C SER A 243 -2.11 0.34 9.11
N LEU A 244 -3.18 0.24 9.91
CA LEU A 244 -3.12 -0.29 11.28
C LEU A 244 -2.69 -1.76 11.31
N TYR A 245 -3.20 -2.58 10.39
CA TYR A 245 -2.77 -3.98 10.28
C TYR A 245 -1.27 -4.09 9.98
N ARG A 246 -0.74 -3.24 9.09
CA ARG A 246 0.68 -3.21 8.75
C ARG A 246 1.56 -2.74 9.92
N SER A 247 1.12 -1.76 10.71
CA SER A 247 1.89 -1.31 11.87
C SER A 247 1.97 -2.37 12.98
N LYS A 248 0.93 -3.21 13.14
CA LYS A 248 0.92 -4.34 14.08
C LYS A 248 1.80 -5.53 13.65
N LYS A 249 2.34 -5.55 12.42
CA LYS A 249 3.23 -6.61 11.91
C LYS A 249 4.72 -6.35 12.19
N GLY A 250 5.07 -5.15 12.65
CA GLY A 250 6.44 -4.76 13.01
C GLY A 250 6.90 -5.36 14.33
#